data_AF-A0AA38F6C1-F1
#
_entry.id   AF-A0AA38F6C1-F1
#
_cell.length_a   1.000
_cell.length_b   1.000
_cell.length_c   1.000
_cell.angle_alpha   90.00
_cell.angle_beta   90.00
_cell.angle_gamma   90.00
#
_symmetry.space_group_name_H-M   'P 1'
#
loop_
_entity.id
_entity.type
_entity.pdbx_description
1 polymer ?
#
loop_
_entity_poly.entity_id
_entity_poly.type
_entity_poly.pdbx_seq_one_letter_code
_entity_poly.pdbx_strand_id
1 'polypeptide(L)'
;MLYRDRVIGKTWYDANEKRWEMDPVAAAYAVTKELVGRARIRHDWAVMYIVLKGDDREYYVDIQEFNALFEQVGGFDGLYVKMVTSGVPTTVEFMWIPFKEWDLCSQIMILIKVLYRSPIQMWNSTLVSKARTWYLNKLILIFDDSSWFKKASISIIT
;
A
#
# COMPACT_ATOMS: atom_id res chain seq x y z
N MET A 1 -42.44 0.44 -4.19
CA MET A 1 -41.93 1.04 -5.44
C MET A 1 -41.51 2.49 -5.23
N LEU A 2 -42.38 3.37 -4.70
CA LEU A 2 -42.07 4.79 -4.46
C LEU A 2 -40.71 5.11 -3.78
N TYR A 3 -40.32 4.35 -2.75
CA TYR A 3 -39.07 4.58 -2.03
C TYR A 3 -37.82 4.30 -2.88
N ARG A 4 -37.90 3.30 -3.76
CA ARG A 4 -36.81 2.93 -4.65
C ARG A 4 -36.63 3.98 -5.75
N ASP A 5 -37.72 4.43 -6.34
CA ASP A 5 -37.70 5.46 -7.38
C ASP A 5 -37.11 6.78 -6.86
N ARG A 6 -37.37 7.10 -5.58
CA ARG A 6 -36.79 8.27 -4.92
C ARG A 6 -35.27 8.17 -4.72
N VAL A 7 -34.75 6.96 -4.42
CA VAL A 7 -33.30 6.72 -4.29
C VAL A 7 -32.64 6.76 -5.67
N ILE A 8 -33.22 6.08 -6.66
CA ILE A 8 -32.70 6.05 -8.03
C ILE A 8 -32.74 7.44 -8.68
N GLY A 9 -33.75 8.27 -8.38
CA GLY A 9 -33.80 9.66 -8.85
C GLY A 9 -32.68 10.55 -8.28
N LYS A 10 -31.89 10.05 -7.33
CA LYS A 10 -30.75 10.73 -6.70
C LYS A 10 -29.41 10.05 -7.02
N THR A 11 -29.36 9.29 -8.11
CA THR A 11 -28.13 8.73 -8.67
C THR A 11 -27.85 9.34 -10.03
N TRP A 12 -26.58 9.50 -10.37
CA TRP A 12 -26.14 9.98 -11.67
C TRP A 12 -24.93 9.19 -12.15
N TYR A 13 -24.68 9.21 -13.46
CA TYR A 13 -23.47 8.63 -14.03
C TYR A 13 -22.44 9.74 -14.23
N ASP A 14 -21.28 9.61 -13.61
CA ASP A 14 -20.15 10.48 -13.90
C ASP A 14 -19.38 9.95 -15.11
N ALA A 15 -19.36 10.72 -16.20
CA ALA A 15 -18.66 10.36 -17.42
C ALA A 15 -17.13 10.45 -17.29
N ASN A 16 -16.62 11.28 -16.37
CA ASN A 16 -15.19 11.48 -16.16
C ASN A 16 -14.60 10.25 -15.45
N GLU A 17 -15.21 9.88 -14.33
CA GLU A 17 -14.81 8.74 -13.51
C GLU A 17 -15.38 7.41 -14.01
N LYS A 18 -16.26 7.45 -15.03
CA LYS A 18 -16.93 6.30 -15.66
C LYS A 18 -17.69 5.40 -14.67
N ARG A 19 -18.27 5.98 -13.62
CA ARG A 19 -18.93 5.26 -12.54
C ARG A 19 -20.30 5.86 -12.20
N TRP A 20 -21.17 5.05 -11.59
CA TRP A 20 -22.43 5.53 -11.04
C TRP A 20 -22.20 6.08 -9.65
N GLU A 21 -22.68 7.29 -9.40
CA GLU A 21 -22.60 7.96 -8.10
C GLU A 21 -23.99 8.09 -7.48
N MET A 22 -24.02 8.14 -6.16
CA MET A 22 -25.24 8.27 -5.37
C MET A 22 -25.07 9.33 -4.31
N ASP A 23 -26.07 10.20 -4.21
CA ASP A 23 -26.16 11.23 -3.18
C ASP A 23 -26.07 10.58 -1.77
N PRO A 24 -25.21 11.08 -0.86
CA PRO A 24 -25.08 10.57 0.51
C PRO A 24 -26.42 10.49 1.27
N VAL A 25 -27.34 11.42 1.02
CA VAL A 25 -28.67 11.42 1.64
C VAL A 25 -29.53 10.27 1.12
N ALA A 26 -29.42 9.97 -0.18
CA ALA A 26 -30.09 8.83 -0.78
C ALA A 26 -29.52 7.50 -0.26
N ALA A 27 -28.20 7.43 -0.03
CA ALA A 27 -27.54 6.28 0.59
C ALA A 27 -28.06 6.01 2.01
N ALA A 28 -28.12 7.05 2.87
CA ALA A 28 -28.68 6.94 4.22
C ALA A 28 -30.16 6.47 4.19
N TYR A 29 -30.93 7.00 3.25
CA TYR A 29 -32.32 6.64 3.07
C TYR A 29 -32.49 5.18 2.62
N ALA A 30 -31.66 4.72 1.68
CA ALA A 30 -31.65 3.36 1.18
C ALA A 30 -31.35 2.35 2.29
N VAL A 31 -30.37 2.65 3.16
CA VAL A 31 -30.06 1.82 4.34
C VAL A 31 -31.25 1.79 5.30
N THR A 32 -31.84 2.96 5.60
CA THR A 32 -32.97 3.07 6.53
C THR A 32 -34.23 2.33 6.07
N LYS A 33 -34.44 2.22 4.75
CA LYS A 33 -35.57 1.51 4.15
C LYS A 33 -35.23 0.08 3.73
N GLU A 34 -34.07 -0.45 4.14
CA GLU A 34 -33.60 -1.80 3.83
C GLU A 34 -33.60 -2.13 2.34
N LEU A 35 -33.36 -1.11 1.51
CA LEU A 35 -33.28 -1.22 0.05
C LEU A 35 -31.90 -1.65 -0.42
N VAL A 36 -30.90 -1.62 0.45
CA VAL A 36 -29.53 -2.05 0.15
C VAL A 36 -29.48 -3.58 0.13
N GLY A 37 -28.99 -4.14 -0.98
CA GLY A 37 -28.77 -5.56 -1.16
C GLY A 37 -27.38 -5.99 -0.70
N ARG A 38 -26.35 -5.20 -1.00
CA ARG A 38 -24.97 -5.40 -0.57
C ARG A 38 -24.27 -4.06 -0.44
N ALA A 39 -23.38 -3.94 0.54
CA ALA A 39 -22.49 -2.78 0.66
C ALA A 39 -21.04 -3.24 0.71
N ARG A 40 -20.18 -2.54 -0.02
CA ARG A 40 -18.74 -2.75 -0.02
C ARG A 40 -18.05 -1.47 0.42
N ILE A 41 -17.30 -1.54 1.51
CA ILE A 41 -16.67 -0.37 2.12
C ILE A 41 -15.17 -0.49 1.90
N ARG A 42 -14.55 0.56 1.36
CA ARG A 42 -13.10 0.68 1.22
C ARG A 42 -12.61 1.80 2.12
N HIS A 43 -12.03 1.40 3.25
CA HIS A 43 -11.60 2.34 4.28
C HIS A 43 -10.46 3.25 3.80
N ASP A 44 -9.52 2.72 3.02
CA ASP A 44 -8.33 3.45 2.53
C ASP A 44 -8.64 4.69 1.70
N TRP A 45 -9.76 4.69 0.97
CA TRP A 45 -10.17 5.82 0.14
C TRP A 45 -11.34 6.59 0.73
N ALA A 46 -11.84 6.19 1.91
CA ALA A 46 -13.08 6.69 2.48
C ALA A 46 -14.23 6.65 1.43
N VAL A 47 -14.42 5.49 0.80
CA VAL A 47 -15.48 5.30 -0.20
C VAL A 47 -16.31 4.06 0.10
N MET A 48 -17.59 4.13 -0.23
CA MET A 48 -18.53 3.05 -0.09
C MET A 48 -19.23 2.80 -1.42
N TYR A 49 -19.37 1.53 -1.76
CA TYR A 49 -20.14 1.07 -2.91
C TYR A 49 -21.39 0.37 -2.42
N ILE A 50 -22.55 0.83 -2.88
CA ILE A 50 -23.85 0.29 -2.50
C ILE A 50 -24.49 -0.37 -3.72
N VAL A 51 -24.98 -1.60 -3.55
CA VAL A 51 -25.85 -2.27 -4.52
C VAL A 51 -27.25 -2.29 -3.95
N LEU A 52 -28.23 -1.80 -4.72
CA LEU A 52 -29.64 -1.82 -4.34
C LEU A 52 -30.27 -3.18 -4.65
N LYS A 53 -31.25 -3.61 -3.84
CA LYS A 53 -32.01 -4.85 -4.11
C LYS A 53 -32.71 -4.75 -5.46
N GLY A 54 -32.49 -5.74 -6.33
CA GLY A 54 -33.06 -5.81 -7.67
C GLY A 54 -32.40 -4.87 -8.68
N ASP A 55 -31.21 -4.35 -8.37
CA ASP A 55 -30.31 -3.68 -9.32
C ASP A 55 -28.94 -4.38 -9.27
N ASP A 56 -28.26 -4.43 -10.41
CA ASP A 56 -26.93 -5.03 -10.54
C ASP A 56 -25.82 -3.97 -10.57
N ARG A 57 -26.19 -2.68 -10.48
CA ARG A 57 -25.26 -1.56 -10.48
C ARG A 57 -24.67 -1.33 -9.09
N GLU A 58 -23.37 -1.03 -9.07
CA GLU A 58 -22.68 -0.50 -7.89
C GLU A 58 -22.71 1.02 -7.93
N TYR A 59 -23.25 1.63 -6.87
CA TYR A 59 -23.30 3.07 -6.70
C TYR A 59 -22.20 3.51 -5.74
N TYR A 60 -21.35 4.40 -6.22
CA TYR A 60 -20.30 5.05 -5.45
C TYR A 60 -20.89 6.11 -4.53
N VAL A 61 -20.48 6.09 -3.27
CA VAL A 61 -20.82 7.07 -2.23
C VAL A 61 -19.51 7.50 -1.56
N ASP A 62 -19.27 8.80 -1.55
CA ASP A 62 -18.16 9.40 -0.82
C ASP A 62 -18.46 9.36 0.70
N ILE A 63 -17.63 8.65 1.47
CA ILE A 63 -17.80 8.53 2.93
C ILE A 63 -17.42 9.84 3.62
N GLN A 64 -16.43 10.57 3.09
CA GLN A 64 -16.00 11.83 3.69
C GLN A 64 -17.10 12.89 3.58
N GLU A 65 -17.72 13.01 2.39
CA GLU A 65 -18.88 13.87 2.19
C GLU A 65 -20.06 13.42 3.06
N PHE A 66 -20.34 12.12 3.09
CA PHE A 66 -21.37 11.55 3.95
C PHE A 66 -21.13 11.91 5.43
N ASN A 67 -19.89 11.74 5.90
CA ASN A 67 -19.55 11.98 7.29
C ASN A 67 -19.72 13.45 7.67
N ALA A 68 -19.33 14.38 6.78
CA ALA A 68 -19.54 15.81 6.99
C ALA A 68 -21.04 16.18 7.03
N LEU A 69 -21.87 15.58 6.18
CA LEU A 69 -23.31 15.85 6.14
C LEU A 69 -24.05 15.27 7.36
N PHE A 70 -23.60 14.14 7.90
CA PHE A 70 -24.28 13.40 8.96
C PHE A 70 -23.54 13.41 10.31
N GLU A 71 -22.58 14.31 10.50
CA GLU A 71 -21.75 14.40 11.72
C GLU A 71 -22.60 14.46 13.01
N GLN A 72 -23.70 15.23 13.00
CA GLN A 72 -24.61 15.38 14.15
C GLN A 72 -25.36 14.11 14.53
N VAL A 73 -25.47 13.14 13.61
CA VAL A 73 -26.21 11.89 13.79
C VAL A 73 -25.30 10.66 13.92
N GLY A 74 -24.00 10.90 14.14
CA GLY A 74 -22.98 9.85 14.28
C GLY A 74 -22.26 9.49 12.98
N GLY A 75 -22.46 10.27 11.91
CA GLY A 75 -21.70 10.17 10.67
C GLY A 75 -21.76 8.78 10.02
N PHE A 76 -20.65 8.37 9.42
CA PHE A 76 -20.53 7.06 8.78
C PHE A 76 -20.65 5.91 9.79
N ASP A 77 -20.12 6.06 11.01
CA ASP A 77 -20.16 5.02 12.04
C ASP A 77 -21.60 4.67 12.42
N GLY A 78 -22.46 5.69 12.55
CA GLY A 78 -23.89 5.49 12.78
C GLY A 78 -24.58 4.75 11.63
N LEU A 79 -24.22 5.07 10.38
CA LEU A 79 -24.71 4.36 9.21
C LEU A 79 -24.21 2.90 9.18
N TYR A 80 -22.94 2.68 9.51
CA TYR A 80 -22.31 1.37 9.53
C TYR A 80 -23.00 0.44 10.53
N VAL A 81 -23.19 0.91 11.77
CA VAL A 81 -23.95 0.16 12.79
C VAL A 81 -25.35 -0.18 12.27
N LYS A 82 -26.02 0.78 11.63
CA LYS A 82 -27.36 0.56 11.08
C LYS A 82 -27.38 -0.53 10.01
N MET A 83 -26.44 -0.51 9.06
CA MET A 83 -26.30 -1.54 8.03
C MET A 83 -26.09 -2.93 8.65
N VAL A 84 -25.22 -3.03 9.65
CA VAL A 84 -24.96 -4.30 10.35
C VAL A 84 -26.22 -4.78 11.08
N THR A 85 -26.94 -3.91 11.79
CA THR A 85 -28.18 -4.28 12.51
C THR A 85 -29.31 -4.68 11.57
N SER A 86 -29.39 -4.08 10.37
CA SER A 86 -30.37 -4.43 9.34
C SER A 86 -29.99 -5.70 8.55
N GLY A 87 -28.89 -6.38 8.91
CA GLY A 87 -28.44 -7.60 8.25
C GLY A 87 -27.99 -7.37 6.80
N VAL A 88 -27.57 -6.15 6.46
CA VAL A 88 -27.04 -5.85 5.13
C VAL A 88 -25.67 -6.53 5.01
N PRO A 89 -25.45 -7.39 4.00
CA PRO A 89 -24.15 -8.00 3.79
C PRO A 89 -23.15 -6.90 3.43
N THR A 90 -22.27 -6.61 4.39
CA THR A 90 -21.24 -5.59 4.32
C THR A 90 -19.89 -6.28 4.19
N THR A 91 -19.22 -6.06 3.06
CA THR A 91 -17.84 -6.51 2.88
C THR A 91 -16.93 -5.31 3.08
N VAL A 92 -16.22 -5.30 4.20
CA VAL A 92 -15.18 -4.30 4.44
C VAL A 92 -13.91 -4.81 3.78
N GLU A 93 -13.54 -4.18 2.67
CA GLU A 93 -12.23 -4.37 2.05
C GLU A 93 -11.25 -3.46 2.78
N PHE A 94 -10.64 -4.00 3.85
CA PHE A 94 -9.33 -3.55 4.27
C PHE A 94 -8.32 -4.17 3.31
N MET A 95 -7.49 -3.38 2.64
CA MET A 95 -6.12 -3.74 2.23
C MET A 95 -5.68 -2.74 1.16
N TRP A 96 -4.65 -1.97 1.41
CA TRP A 96 -3.25 -2.40 1.32
C TRP A 96 -2.44 -1.21 1.84
N ILE A 97 -1.51 -1.40 2.80
CA ILE A 97 -0.63 -0.31 3.29
C ILE A 97 -0.05 0.41 2.07
N PRO A 98 -0.53 1.63 1.74
CA PRO A 98 -0.10 2.23 0.53
C PRO A 98 1.29 2.76 0.84
N PHE A 99 2.31 2.11 0.28
CA PHE A 99 3.63 2.72 0.07
C PHE A 99 3.52 4.06 -0.69
N LYS A 100 2.33 4.50 -1.10
CA LYS A 100 2.04 5.80 -1.70
C LYS A 100 2.03 6.96 -0.69
N GLU A 101 1.73 6.72 0.59
CA GLU A 101 1.64 7.78 1.62
C GLU A 101 2.98 8.09 2.30
N TRP A 102 3.92 7.15 2.23
CA TRP A 102 5.28 7.40 2.67
C TRP A 102 6.06 8.06 1.53
N ASP A 103 6.56 9.27 1.77
CA ASP A 103 7.50 9.96 0.88
C ASP A 103 8.52 8.95 0.33
N LEU A 104 8.58 8.80 -1.00
CA LEU A 104 9.47 7.86 -1.68
C LEU A 104 10.90 7.99 -1.17
N CYS A 105 11.32 9.21 -0.81
CA CYS A 105 12.64 9.46 -0.23
C CYS A 105 12.82 8.78 1.13
N SER A 106 11.77 8.71 1.96
CA SER A 106 11.82 8.04 3.26
C SER A 106 11.94 6.52 3.14
N GLN A 107 11.27 5.91 2.15
CA GLN A 107 11.40 4.46 1.87
C GLN A 107 12.78 4.11 1.32
N ILE A 108 13.26 4.93 0.38
CA ILE A 108 14.61 4.81 -0.18
C ILE A 108 15.67 4.99 0.92
N MET A 109 15.46 5.93 1.84
CA MET A 109 16.41 6.18 2.94
C MET A 109 16.52 5.00 3.90
N ILE A 110 15.43 4.26 4.16
CA ILE A 110 15.48 3.05 4.99
C ILE A 110 16.25 1.94 4.28
N LEU A 111 15.98 1.72 2.99
CA LEU A 111 16.73 0.79 2.15
C LEU A 111 18.22 1.11 2.12
N ILE A 112 18.59 2.38 1.92
CA ILE A 112 19.98 2.85 1.93
C ILE A 112 20.63 2.65 3.30
N LYS A 113 19.93 2.95 4.41
CA LYS A 113 20.48 2.78 5.77
C LYS A 113 20.77 1.31 6.08
N VAL A 114 19.90 0.39 5.67
CA VAL A 114 20.11 -1.05 5.85
C VAL A 114 21.27 -1.52 4.96
N LEU A 115 21.26 -1.15 3.68
CA LEU A 115 22.32 -1.49 2.73
C LEU A 115 23.69 -0.91 3.09
N TYR A 116 23.75 0.21 3.80
CA TYR A 116 25.02 0.81 4.24
C TYR A 116 25.55 0.18 5.53
N ARG A 117 24.66 -0.23 6.44
CA ARG A 117 25.05 -0.81 7.75
C ARG A 117 25.51 -2.26 7.65
N SER A 118 24.89 -3.05 6.78
CA SER A 118 25.22 -4.47 6.57
C SER A 118 26.64 -4.75 6.07
N PRO A 119 27.17 -4.09 5.01
CA PRO A 119 28.49 -4.38 4.48
C PRO A 119 29.61 -3.96 5.42
N ILE A 120 29.44 -2.89 6.20
CA ILE A 120 30.43 -2.47 7.21
C ILE A 120 30.56 -3.50 8.33
N GLN A 121 29.43 -4.04 8.80
CA GLN A 121 29.45 -5.11 9.80
C GLN A 121 29.98 -6.43 9.22
N MET A 122 29.64 -6.74 7.98
CA MET A 122 30.13 -7.94 7.28
C MET A 122 31.64 -7.86 7.00
N TRP A 123 32.15 -6.67 6.65
CA TRP A 123 33.57 -6.41 6.40
C TRP A 123 34.44 -6.61 7.65
N ASN A 124 33.91 -6.30 8.83
CA ASN A 124 34.59 -6.49 10.11
C ASN A 124 34.41 -7.90 10.69
N SER A 125 33.71 -8.80 10.00
CA SER A 125 33.51 -10.16 10.49
C SER A 125 34.80 -10.99 10.41
N THR A 126 34.95 -11.90 11.37
CA THR A 126 36.12 -12.80 11.50
C THR A 126 36.33 -13.69 10.27
N LEU A 127 35.27 -13.97 9.51
CA LEU A 127 35.35 -14.75 8.28
C LEU A 127 35.97 -13.93 7.14
N VAL A 128 35.54 -12.68 6.97
CA VAL A 128 36.06 -11.79 5.92
C VAL A 128 37.51 -11.40 6.20
N SER A 129 37.90 -11.20 7.47
CA SER A 129 39.30 -10.93 7.83
C SER A 129 40.21 -12.13 7.54
N LYS A 130 39.78 -13.36 7.86
CA LYS A 130 40.53 -14.58 7.52
C LYS A 130 40.67 -14.79 6.01
N ALA A 131 39.58 -14.60 5.27
CA ALA A 131 39.59 -14.69 3.81
C ALA A 131 40.51 -13.63 3.19
N ARG A 132 40.51 -12.40 3.74
CA ARG A 132 41.39 -11.31 3.31
C ARG A 132 42.86 -11.64 3.55
N THR A 133 43.22 -12.11 4.75
CA THR A 133 44.61 -12.48 5.06
C THR A 133 45.08 -13.64 4.18
N TRP A 134 44.21 -14.63 3.93
CA TRP A 134 44.52 -15.71 3.00
C TRP A 134 44.74 -15.22 1.57
N TYR A 135 43.87 -14.34 1.06
CA TYR A 135 43.98 -13.76 -0.28
C TYR A 135 45.24 -12.89 -0.43
N LEU A 136 45.53 -12.04 0.56
CA LEU A 136 46.75 -11.22 0.56
C LEU A 136 48.02 -12.06 0.63
N ASN A 137 48.06 -13.10 1.46
CA ASN A 137 49.20 -14.03 1.50
C ASN A 137 49.37 -14.75 0.16
N LYS A 138 48.26 -15.12 -0.51
CA LYS A 138 48.32 -15.73 -1.83
C LYS A 138 48.85 -14.76 -2.89
N LEU A 139 48.46 -13.49 -2.85
CA LEU A 139 49.01 -12.46 -3.73
C LEU A 139 50.50 -12.21 -3.46
N ILE A 140 50.92 -12.15 -2.21
CA ILE A 140 52.33 -12.00 -1.83
C ILE A 140 53.15 -13.19 -2.34
N LEU A 141 52.65 -14.42 -2.19
CA LEU A 141 53.30 -15.62 -2.70
C LEU A 141 53.44 -15.59 -4.23
N ILE A 142 52.41 -15.17 -4.96
CA ILE A 142 52.48 -15.02 -6.42
C ILE A 142 53.50 -13.93 -6.81
N PHE A 143 53.55 -12.84 -6.06
CA PHE A 143 54.48 -11.74 -6.32
C PHE A 143 55.94 -12.13 -6.01
N ASP A 144 56.17 -12.90 -4.95
CA ASP A 144 57.51 -13.39 -4.56
C ASP A 144 57.97 -14.55 -5.45
N ASP A 145 57.05 -15.38 -5.95
CA ASP A 145 57.32 -16.39 -6.98
C ASP A 145 57.61 -15.72 -8.35
N SER A 146 57.06 -14.53 -8.58
CA SER A 146 57.48 -13.64 -9.69
C SER A 146 58.84 -12.96 -9.46
N SER A 147 59.69 -13.50 -8.58
CA SER A 147 61.09 -13.09 -8.33
C SER A 147 62.05 -13.21 -9.53
N TRP A 148 61.53 -13.33 -10.75
CA TRP A 148 62.28 -12.99 -11.97
C TRP A 148 62.86 -11.56 -11.91
N PHE A 149 62.24 -10.64 -11.16
CA PHE A 149 62.76 -9.30 -10.94
C PHE A 149 64.04 -9.25 -10.07
N LYS A 150 64.21 -10.17 -9.10
CA LYS A 150 65.45 -10.25 -8.29
C LYS A 150 66.61 -10.85 -9.09
N LYS A 151 66.34 -11.79 -10.00
CA LYS A 151 67.37 -12.36 -10.89
C LYS A 151 67.79 -11.37 -11.99
N ALA A 152 66.87 -10.54 -12.49
CA ALA A 152 67.17 -9.54 -13.51
C ALA A 152 68.05 -8.38 -13.01
N SER A 153 67.97 -7.98 -11.73
CA SER A 153 68.83 -6.90 -11.22
C SER A 153 70.27 -7.36 -10.94
N ILE A 154 70.50 -8.65 -10.68
CA ILE A 154 71.84 -9.18 -10.38
C ILE A 154 72.66 -9.38 -11.67
N SER A 155 72.03 -9.65 -12.82
CA SER A 155 72.76 -9.82 -14.10
C SER A 155 73.15 -8.52 -14.80
N ILE A 156 72.70 -7.36 -14.32
CA ILE A 156 73.04 -6.03 -14.89
C ILE A 156 74.27 -5.43 -14.19
N ILE A 157 74.73 -6.03 -13.09
CA ILE A 157 75.83 -5.53 -12.25
C ILE A 157 77.11 -6.42 -12.38
N THR A 158 77.10 -7.46 -13.22
CA THR A 158 78.29 -8.29 -13.50
C THR A 158 78.86 -8.02 -14.88
#